data_AF-A0A925ZX50-F1
#
_entry.id   AF-A0A925ZX50-F1
#
_cell.length_a   1.000
_cell.length_b   1.000
_cell.length_c   1.000
_cell.angle_alpha   90.00
_cell.angle_beta   90.00
_cell.angle_gamma   90.00
#
_symmetry.space_group_name_H-M   'P 1'
#
loop_
_entity.id
_entity.type
_entity.pdbx_description
1 polymer ?
#
loop_
_entity_poly.entity_id
_entity_poly.type
_entity_poly.pdbx_seq_one_letter_code
_entity_poly.pdbx_strand_id
1 'polypeptide(L)'
;MPRRSDVPAYRQRQMERRKRVAAARDIRLQARRRLPWALGGLALLNLLFLYAAVLLAYRGSRSKENLSVITSRVEQVEYTISGGRHKALELQLQLHNLPYSLRSYLGSDHAAAHRNAAALVRQLRAAASVTVHFDPTDLQPTIYQLEADGRLLIELSAEKAWNWGGSAIFLLLIALADLVVFHYLRKYSVGKQPANPLVTR
;
A
#
# COMPACT_ATOMS: atom_id res chain seq x y z
N MET A 1 -68.23 -7.75 22.78
CA MET A 1 -67.13 -7.82 21.80
C MET A 1 -67.08 -6.50 21.03
N PRO A 2 -66.11 -5.60 21.26
CA PRO A 2 -66.04 -4.32 20.55
C PRO A 2 -65.52 -4.50 19.12
N ARG A 3 -66.18 -3.81 18.18
CA ARG A 3 -65.93 -3.81 16.73
C ARG A 3 -64.51 -3.31 16.40
N ARG A 4 -63.81 -4.04 15.52
CA ARG A 4 -62.64 -3.53 14.80
C ARG A 4 -63.02 -2.19 14.16
N SER A 5 -62.38 -1.12 14.60
CA SER A 5 -62.51 0.19 13.97
C SER A 5 -61.83 0.14 12.61
N ASP A 6 -62.62 0.06 11.53
CA ASP A 6 -62.12 0.18 10.17
C ASP A 6 -61.62 1.61 9.96
N VAL A 7 -60.32 1.79 10.09
CA VAL A 7 -59.65 3.03 9.73
C VAL A 7 -59.91 3.24 8.23
N PRO A 8 -60.56 4.34 7.81
CA PRO A 8 -60.89 4.54 6.41
C PRO A 8 -59.60 4.48 5.56
N ALA A 9 -59.65 3.77 4.43
CA ALA A 9 -58.49 3.47 3.59
C ALA A 9 -57.65 4.70 3.20
N TYR A 10 -58.28 5.87 3.11
CA TYR A 10 -57.61 7.16 2.92
C TYR A 10 -56.67 7.55 4.09
N ARG A 11 -57.10 7.36 5.34
CA ARG A 11 -56.26 7.60 6.53
C ARG A 11 -55.09 6.61 6.60
N GLN A 12 -55.29 5.35 6.20
CA GLN A 12 -54.19 4.37 6.12
C GLN A 12 -53.12 4.81 5.11
N ARG A 13 -53.50 5.23 3.89
CA ARG A 13 -52.55 5.75 2.88
C ARG A 13 -51.82 7.02 3.34
N GLN A 14 -52.50 7.91 4.06
CA GLN A 14 -51.86 9.10 4.63
C GLN A 14 -50.84 8.74 5.72
N MET A 15 -51.14 7.77 6.59
CA MET A 15 -50.18 7.30 7.59
C MET A 15 -48.97 6.62 6.95
N GLU A 16 -49.15 5.80 5.92
CA GLU A 16 -48.05 5.19 5.17
C GLU A 16 -47.15 6.25 4.51
N ARG A 17 -47.74 7.27 3.88
CA ARG A 17 -46.96 8.38 3.31
C ARG A 17 -46.16 9.12 4.39
N ARG A 18 -46.77 9.41 5.54
CA ARG A 18 -46.07 10.05 6.68
C ARG A 18 -44.95 9.19 7.22
N LYS A 19 -45.16 7.87 7.36
CA LYS A 19 -44.12 6.92 7.78
C LYS A 19 -42.96 6.87 6.79
N ARG A 20 -43.24 6.81 5.47
CA ARG A 20 -42.21 6.83 4.41
C ARG A 20 -41.41 8.14 4.41
N VAL A 21 -42.09 9.28 4.59
CA VAL A 21 -41.43 10.60 4.66
C VAL A 21 -40.60 10.74 5.95
N ALA A 22 -41.11 10.29 7.10
CA ALA A 22 -40.38 10.28 8.37
C ALA A 22 -39.15 9.37 8.30
N ALA A 23 -39.30 8.13 7.81
CA ALA A 23 -38.19 7.21 7.60
C ALA A 23 -37.13 7.78 6.65
N ALA A 24 -37.55 8.42 5.54
CA ALA A 24 -36.62 9.09 4.62
C ALA A 24 -35.89 10.29 5.28
N ARG A 25 -36.55 11.01 6.19
CA ARG A 25 -35.96 12.13 6.95
C ARG A 25 -34.94 11.63 7.97
N ASP A 26 -35.25 10.55 8.68
CA ASP A 26 -34.34 9.94 9.66
C ASP A 26 -33.10 9.36 9.00
N ILE A 27 -33.25 8.70 7.84
CA ILE A 27 -32.12 8.20 7.04
C ILE A 27 -31.22 9.38 6.60
N ARG A 28 -31.79 10.51 6.16
CA ARG A 28 -31.02 11.70 5.79
C ARG A 28 -30.28 12.33 6.97
N LEU A 29 -30.90 12.36 8.15
CA LEU A 29 -30.29 12.91 9.37
C LEU A 29 -29.16 12.01 9.88
N GLN A 30 -29.36 10.70 9.89
CA GLN A 30 -28.31 9.73 10.25
C GLN A 30 -27.14 9.79 9.27
N ALA A 31 -27.41 9.85 7.96
CA ALA A 31 -26.39 10.01 6.93
C ALA A 31 -25.58 11.30 7.15
N ARG A 32 -26.25 12.43 7.40
CA ARG A 32 -25.60 13.73 7.63
C ARG A 32 -24.74 13.74 8.91
N ARG A 33 -25.15 13.00 9.96
CA ARG A 33 -24.38 12.87 11.20
C ARG A 33 -23.14 11.99 11.04
N ARG A 34 -23.18 10.98 10.18
CA ARG A 34 -22.04 10.08 9.90
C ARG A 34 -21.09 10.60 8.83
N LEU A 35 -21.55 11.50 7.97
CA LEU A 35 -20.78 12.12 6.89
C LEU A 35 -19.45 12.77 7.34
N PRO A 36 -19.37 13.60 8.40
CA PRO A 36 -18.09 14.16 8.86
C PRO A 36 -17.11 13.09 9.35
N TRP A 37 -17.61 12.02 9.99
CA TRP A 37 -16.77 10.91 10.42
C TRP A 37 -16.23 10.11 9.24
N ALA A 38 -17.07 9.87 8.23
CA ALA A 38 -16.65 9.20 7.00
C ALA A 38 -15.59 10.02 6.24
N LEU A 39 -15.78 11.33 6.11
CA LEU A 39 -14.81 12.23 5.47
C LEU A 39 -13.51 12.33 6.29
N GLY A 40 -13.60 12.45 7.62
CA GLY A 40 -12.43 12.50 8.49
C GLY A 40 -11.63 11.20 8.45
N GLY A 41 -12.29 10.04 8.48
CA GLY A 41 -11.64 8.74 8.33
C GLY A 41 -10.97 8.57 6.97
N LEU A 42 -11.60 9.05 5.90
CA LEU A 42 -11.02 9.00 4.55
C LEU A 42 -9.83 9.95 4.40
N ALA A 43 -9.88 11.14 5.01
CA ALA A 43 -8.74 12.05 5.04
C ALA A 43 -7.52 11.44 5.77
N LEU A 44 -7.76 10.77 6.91
CA LEU A 44 -6.71 10.06 7.62
C LEU A 44 -6.12 8.92 6.77
N LEU A 45 -6.97 8.16 6.09
CA LEU A 45 -6.53 7.10 5.18
C LEU A 45 -5.68 7.65 4.03
N ASN A 46 -6.09 8.76 3.41
CA ASN A 46 -5.32 9.41 2.36
C ASN A 46 -3.95 9.89 2.87
N LEU A 47 -3.87 10.42 4.09
CA LEU A 47 -2.59 10.78 4.71
C LEU A 47 -1.67 9.56 4.89
N LEU A 48 -2.22 8.43 5.34
CA LEU A 48 -1.46 7.19 5.47
C LEU A 48 -0.96 6.67 4.10
N PHE A 49 -1.81 6.71 3.07
CA PHE A 49 -1.42 6.34 1.71
C PHE A 49 -0.37 7.29 1.14
N LEU A 50 -0.48 8.59 1.40
CA LEU A 50 0.49 9.58 0.95
C LEU A 50 1.85 9.33 1.61
N TYR A 51 1.86 9.09 2.93
CA TYR A 51 3.06 8.74 3.66
C TYR A 51 3.73 7.47 3.10
N ALA A 52 2.95 6.42 2.85
CA ALA A 52 3.44 5.20 2.23
C ALA A 52 4.00 5.44 0.81
N ALA A 53 3.31 6.24 0.00
CA ALA A 53 3.75 6.59 -1.36
C ALA A 53 5.08 7.35 -1.36
N VAL A 54 5.25 8.31 -0.45
CA VAL A 54 6.48 9.08 -0.28
C VAL A 54 7.62 8.18 0.19
N LEU A 55 7.37 7.31 1.18
CA LEU A 55 8.38 6.37 1.68
C LEU A 55 8.85 5.41 0.58
N LEU A 56 7.93 4.89 -0.23
CA LEU A 56 8.25 4.02 -1.37
C LEU A 56 8.98 4.79 -2.48
N ALA A 57 8.56 6.01 -2.80
CA ALA A 57 9.26 6.85 -3.77
C ALA A 57 10.68 7.18 -3.33
N TYR A 58 10.87 7.47 -2.03
CA TYR A 58 12.18 7.72 -1.43
C TYR A 58 13.09 6.47 -1.49
N ARG A 59 12.56 5.29 -1.17
CA ARG A 59 13.30 4.04 -1.35
C ARG A 59 13.62 3.77 -2.83
N GLY A 60 12.69 4.09 -3.72
CA GLY A 60 12.87 4.00 -5.16
C GLY A 60 13.80 5.06 -5.76
N SER A 61 14.12 6.13 -5.04
CA SER A 61 15.00 7.20 -5.55
C SER A 61 16.47 7.00 -5.18
N ARG A 62 16.81 6.02 -4.31
CA ARG A 62 18.21 5.67 -4.02
C ARG A 62 18.95 5.29 -5.31
N SER A 63 19.91 6.11 -5.70
CA SER A 63 20.80 5.87 -6.84
C SER A 63 21.99 5.02 -6.40
N LYS A 64 22.61 4.31 -7.35
CA LYS A 64 23.83 3.51 -7.09
C LYS A 64 24.96 4.34 -6.49
N GLU A 65 25.00 5.63 -6.78
CA GLU A 65 25.99 6.61 -6.32
C GLU A 65 25.93 6.86 -4.81
N ASN A 66 24.78 6.63 -4.18
CA ASN A 66 24.59 6.79 -2.73
C ASN A 66 24.82 5.50 -1.95
N LEU A 67 25.13 4.39 -2.62
CA LEU A 67 25.37 3.10 -2.00
C LEU A 67 26.86 2.96 -1.66
N SER A 68 27.15 2.33 -0.53
CA SER A 68 28.50 1.91 -0.21
C SER A 68 28.88 0.73 -1.09
N VAL A 69 30.13 0.73 -1.57
CA VAL A 69 30.67 -0.31 -2.44
C VAL A 69 31.82 -1.00 -1.72
N ILE A 70 31.81 -2.32 -1.75
CA ILE A 70 32.93 -3.13 -1.29
C ILE A 70 33.23 -4.23 -2.28
N THR A 71 34.51 -4.49 -2.52
CA THR A 71 34.98 -5.62 -3.30
C THR A 71 35.82 -6.52 -2.40
N SER A 72 35.37 -7.75 -2.19
CA SER A 72 36.03 -8.69 -1.29
C SER A 72 35.76 -10.14 -1.72
N ARG A 73 36.53 -11.06 -1.15
CA ARG A 73 36.23 -12.50 -1.23
C ARG A 73 35.05 -12.85 -0.34
N VAL A 74 34.29 -13.84 -0.77
CA VAL A 74 33.21 -14.45 0.01
C VAL A 74 33.82 -15.34 1.08
N GLU A 75 33.46 -15.09 2.34
CA GLU A 75 33.85 -15.93 3.47
C GLU A 75 32.78 -16.99 3.73
N GLN A 76 31.52 -16.56 3.81
CA GLN A 76 30.38 -17.45 3.96
C GLN A 76 29.21 -16.97 3.10
N VAL A 77 28.49 -17.92 2.53
CA VAL A 77 27.25 -17.65 1.80
C VAL A 77 26.26 -18.80 1.96
N GLU A 78 25.05 -18.43 2.33
CA GLU A 78 23.93 -19.34 2.56
C GLU A 78 22.62 -18.67 2.15
N TYR A 79 21.59 -19.47 1.92
CA TYR A 79 20.23 -18.97 1.80
C TYR A 79 19.38 -19.60 2.90
N THR A 80 18.51 -18.79 3.49
CA THR A 80 17.61 -19.19 4.57
C THR A 80 16.18 -18.87 4.18
N ILE A 81 15.24 -19.62 4.75
CA ILE A 81 13.83 -19.29 4.63
C ILE A 81 13.45 -18.47 5.87
N SER A 82 13.08 -17.21 5.65
CA SER A 82 12.59 -16.30 6.69
C SER A 82 11.07 -16.14 6.60
N GLY A 83 10.43 -15.82 7.72
CA GLY A 83 8.99 -15.52 7.77
C GLY A 83 8.06 -16.71 8.05
N GLY A 84 6.93 -16.41 8.70
CA GLY A 84 5.95 -17.41 9.14
C GLY A 84 4.92 -17.77 8.07
N ARG A 85 4.07 -16.80 7.67
CA ARG A 85 2.94 -17.05 6.75
C ARG A 85 3.31 -16.92 5.27
N HIS A 86 4.30 -16.06 4.98
CA HIS A 86 4.91 -15.92 3.67
C HIS A 86 6.38 -16.26 3.84
N LYS A 87 6.72 -17.52 3.54
CA LYS A 87 8.10 -17.99 3.53
C LYS A 87 8.84 -17.23 2.43
N ALA A 88 9.77 -16.39 2.84
CA ALA A 88 10.65 -15.59 2.01
C ALA A 88 12.01 -16.29 1.93
N LEU A 89 12.61 -16.33 0.76
CA LEU A 89 13.95 -16.86 0.58
C LEU A 89 14.93 -15.68 0.66
N GLU A 90 15.84 -15.73 1.62
CA GLU A 90 16.83 -14.70 1.87
C GLU A 90 18.24 -15.25 1.65
N LEU A 91 19.07 -14.52 0.92
CA LEU A 91 20.50 -14.73 0.85
C LEU A 91 21.16 -14.05 2.04
N GLN A 92 22.07 -14.75 2.71
CA GLN A 92 23.00 -14.17 3.67
C GLN A 92 24.43 -14.31 3.11
N LEU A 93 25.13 -13.19 3.05
CA LEU A 93 26.46 -13.09 2.48
C LEU A 93 27.40 -12.44 3.50
N GLN A 94 28.46 -13.14 3.87
CA GLN A 94 29.54 -12.62 4.70
C GLN A 94 30.79 -12.47 3.84
N LEU A 95 31.35 -11.27 3.83
CA LEU A 95 32.57 -10.93 3.11
C LEU A 95 33.73 -10.87 4.10
N HIS A 96 34.92 -11.30 3.67
CA HIS A 96 36.10 -11.35 4.52
C HIS A 96 36.46 -10.02 5.21
N ASN A 97 36.20 -8.89 4.54
CA ASN A 97 36.51 -7.55 5.03
C ASN A 97 35.34 -6.85 5.75
N LEU A 98 34.25 -7.56 6.07
CA LEU A 98 33.09 -7.01 6.79
C LEU A 98 32.83 -7.78 8.09
N PRO A 99 32.64 -7.08 9.22
CA PRO A 99 32.33 -7.72 10.50
C PRO A 99 30.86 -8.15 10.62
N TYR A 100 30.03 -7.90 9.61
CA TYR A 100 28.59 -8.19 9.61
C TYR A 100 28.15 -8.84 8.29
N SER A 101 27.06 -9.61 8.36
CA SER A 101 26.48 -10.28 7.19
C SER A 101 25.51 -9.36 6.46
N LEU A 102 25.63 -9.35 5.14
CA LEU A 102 24.73 -8.67 4.22
C LEU A 102 23.56 -9.58 3.86
N ARG A 103 22.37 -9.01 3.62
CA ARG A 103 21.15 -9.77 3.29
C ARG A 103 20.56 -9.35 1.96
N SER A 104 19.99 -10.29 1.22
CA SER A 104 19.22 -9.99 0.01
C SER A 104 17.96 -10.83 -0.03
N TYR A 105 16.83 -10.22 -0.38
CA TYR A 105 15.63 -10.99 -0.71
C TYR A 105 15.80 -11.64 -2.09
N LEU A 106 15.55 -12.94 -2.18
CA LEU A 106 15.65 -13.72 -3.43
C LEU A 106 14.27 -14.12 -3.98
N GLY A 107 13.19 -13.82 -3.28
CA GLY A 107 11.83 -14.16 -3.70
C GLY A 107 11.04 -14.96 -2.68
N SER A 108 9.84 -15.38 -3.06
CA SER A 108 8.99 -16.26 -2.24
C SER A 108 9.48 -17.71 -2.28
N ASP A 109 9.13 -18.52 -1.28
CA ASP A 109 9.45 -19.95 -1.21
C ASP A 109 8.70 -20.75 -2.30
N HIS A 110 9.38 -20.99 -3.42
CA HIS A 110 8.90 -21.85 -4.50
C HIS A 110 10.07 -22.58 -5.18
N ALA A 111 9.80 -23.71 -5.82
CA ALA A 111 10.84 -24.60 -6.35
C ALA A 111 11.81 -23.92 -7.33
N ALA A 112 11.34 -22.95 -8.12
CA ALA A 112 12.20 -22.19 -9.02
C ALA A 112 13.16 -21.26 -8.26
N ALA A 113 12.68 -20.56 -7.21
CA ALA A 113 13.53 -19.73 -6.35
C ALA A 113 14.63 -20.54 -5.67
N HIS A 114 14.33 -21.72 -5.13
CA HIS A 114 15.36 -22.60 -4.55
C HIS A 114 16.45 -22.99 -5.53
N ARG A 115 16.09 -23.34 -6.78
CA ARG A 115 17.08 -23.68 -7.82
C ARG A 115 17.94 -22.47 -8.17
N ASN A 116 17.34 -21.31 -8.32
CA ASN A 116 18.04 -20.06 -8.63
C ASN A 116 18.98 -19.66 -7.48
N ALA A 117 18.52 -19.76 -6.24
CA ALA A 117 19.33 -19.48 -5.04
C ALA A 117 20.50 -20.46 -4.91
N ALA A 118 20.27 -21.76 -5.10
CA ALA A 118 21.34 -22.75 -5.06
C ALA A 118 22.36 -22.55 -6.20
N ALA A 119 21.92 -22.10 -7.38
CA ALA A 119 22.83 -21.72 -8.47
C ALA A 119 23.66 -20.47 -8.10
N LEU A 120 23.00 -19.45 -7.54
CA LEU A 120 23.64 -18.21 -7.09
C LEU A 120 24.69 -18.47 -6.00
N VAL A 121 24.34 -19.25 -4.97
CA VAL A 121 25.28 -19.62 -3.89
C VAL A 121 26.49 -20.36 -4.46
N ARG A 122 26.30 -21.28 -5.41
CA ARG A 122 27.42 -21.97 -6.07
C ARG A 122 28.32 -21.01 -6.84
N GLN A 123 27.72 -20.06 -7.57
CA GLN A 123 28.48 -19.03 -8.30
C GLN A 123 29.28 -18.15 -7.35
N LEU A 124 28.66 -17.66 -6.27
CA LEU A 124 29.33 -16.81 -5.27
C LEU A 124 30.47 -17.51 -4.55
N ARG A 125 30.34 -18.82 -4.25
CA ARG A 125 31.42 -19.62 -3.66
C ARG A 125 32.59 -19.85 -4.61
N ALA A 126 32.32 -19.94 -5.91
CA ALA A 126 33.34 -20.16 -6.93
C ALA A 126 34.01 -18.84 -7.38
N ALA A 127 33.43 -17.69 -7.04
CA ALA A 127 33.91 -16.39 -7.47
C ALA A 127 35.24 -16.02 -6.81
N ALA A 128 36.17 -15.47 -7.59
CA ALA A 128 37.44 -14.99 -7.07
C ALA A 128 37.29 -13.67 -6.30
N SER A 129 36.31 -12.86 -6.70
CA SER A 129 35.98 -11.57 -6.10
C SER A 129 34.50 -11.24 -6.27
N VAL A 130 33.92 -10.59 -5.26
CA VAL A 130 32.53 -10.16 -5.27
C VAL A 130 32.47 -8.68 -4.92
N THR A 131 31.81 -7.90 -5.78
CA THR A 131 31.51 -6.49 -5.56
C THR A 131 30.07 -6.35 -5.11
N VAL A 132 29.87 -5.73 -3.95
CA VAL A 132 28.55 -5.54 -3.35
C VAL A 132 28.28 -4.06 -3.18
N HIS A 133 27.11 -3.62 -3.67
CA HIS A 133 26.56 -2.32 -3.34
C HIS A 133 25.49 -2.50 -2.27
N PHE A 134 25.66 -1.84 -1.14
CA PHE A 134 24.75 -1.94 0.00
C PHE A 134 24.59 -0.58 0.70
N ASP A 135 23.54 -0.44 1.50
CA ASP A 135 23.38 0.74 2.36
C ASP A 135 23.79 0.39 3.80
N PRO A 136 24.86 1.02 4.35
CA PRO A 136 25.30 0.78 5.71
C PRO A 136 24.39 1.40 6.78
N THR A 137 23.48 2.31 6.40
CA THR A 137 22.55 2.98 7.33
C THR A 137 21.35 2.10 7.69
N ASP A 138 21.11 1.03 6.95
CA ASP A 138 20.04 0.07 7.26
C ASP A 138 20.45 -0.80 8.45
N LEU A 139 19.54 -0.99 9.43
CA LEU A 139 19.73 -1.86 10.60
C LEU A 139 20.16 -3.29 10.24
N GLN A 140 19.76 -3.75 9.05
CA GLN A 140 20.25 -4.96 8.41
C GLN A 140 20.69 -4.56 7.01
N PRO A 141 22.01 -4.44 6.75
CA PRO A 141 22.52 -3.96 5.48
C PRO A 141 22.02 -4.85 4.33
N THR A 142 21.21 -4.25 3.46
CA THR A 142 20.58 -4.96 2.34
C THR A 142 21.44 -4.83 1.10
N ILE A 143 21.61 -5.93 0.38
CA ILE A 143 22.33 -6.00 -0.89
C ILE A 143 21.43 -5.47 -1.99
N TYR A 144 21.84 -4.37 -2.58
CA TYR A 144 21.13 -3.70 -3.65
C TYR A 144 21.69 -4.10 -5.03
N GLN A 145 22.98 -4.39 -5.10
CA GLN A 145 23.62 -4.92 -6.30
C GLN A 145 24.73 -5.88 -5.91
N LEU A 146 24.82 -6.98 -6.65
CA LEU A 146 25.82 -8.01 -6.43
C LEU A 146 26.46 -8.37 -7.75
N GLU A 147 27.78 -8.25 -7.83
CA GLU A 147 28.59 -8.66 -8.96
C GLU A 147 29.62 -9.68 -8.52
N ALA A 148 29.82 -10.74 -9.30
CA ALA A 148 30.87 -11.73 -9.08
C ALA A 148 31.75 -11.79 -10.32
N ASP A 149 33.06 -11.57 -10.14
CA ASP A 149 34.05 -11.59 -11.23
C ASP A 149 33.64 -10.75 -12.46
N GLY A 150 33.06 -9.56 -12.20
CA GLY A 150 32.58 -8.64 -13.24
C GLY A 150 31.25 -9.03 -13.90
N ARG A 151 30.58 -10.08 -13.44
CA ARG A 151 29.23 -10.46 -13.88
C ARG A 151 28.19 -10.02 -12.85
N LEU A 152 27.19 -9.28 -13.32
CA LEU A 152 26.05 -8.86 -12.50
C LEU A 152 25.15 -10.05 -12.17
N LEU A 153 24.97 -10.34 -10.88
CA LEU A 153 24.17 -11.44 -10.37
C LEU A 153 22.84 -10.97 -9.76
N ILE A 154 22.86 -9.84 -9.03
CA ILE A 154 21.66 -9.21 -8.47
C ILE A 154 21.66 -7.75 -8.91
N GLU A 155 20.53 -7.29 -9.45
CA GLU A 155 20.38 -5.92 -9.94
C GLU A 155 19.37 -5.12 -9.09
N LEU A 156 19.76 -3.88 -8.77
CA LEU A 156 18.96 -2.84 -8.12
C LEU A 156 17.59 -2.59 -8.78
N SER A 157 17.48 -2.88 -10.07
CA SER A 157 16.34 -2.48 -10.92
C SER A 157 15.01 -3.06 -10.44
N ALA A 158 15.02 -4.29 -9.90
CA ALA A 158 13.80 -4.98 -9.48
C ALA A 158 13.16 -4.31 -8.25
N GLU A 159 13.93 -4.03 -7.20
CA GLU A 159 13.41 -3.36 -6.00
C GLU A 159 13.01 -1.91 -6.29
N LYS A 160 13.79 -1.22 -7.14
CA LYS A 160 13.45 0.13 -7.60
C LYS A 160 12.11 0.13 -8.34
N ALA A 161 11.90 -0.81 -9.27
CA ALA A 161 10.65 -0.93 -10.01
C ALA A 161 9.45 -1.24 -9.11
N TRP A 162 9.62 -2.15 -8.13
CA TRP A 162 8.56 -2.45 -7.15
C TRP A 162 8.21 -1.24 -6.28
N ASN A 163 9.20 -0.49 -5.82
CA ASN A 163 8.99 0.70 -4.99
C ASN A 163 8.29 1.83 -5.77
N TRP A 164 8.73 2.09 -7.01
CA TRP A 164 8.05 3.06 -7.90
C TRP A 164 6.63 2.61 -8.26
N GLY A 165 6.45 1.33 -8.58
CA GLY A 165 5.13 0.76 -8.88
C GLY A 165 4.18 0.85 -7.69
N GLY A 166 4.64 0.50 -6.49
CA GLY A 166 3.88 0.63 -5.25
C GLY A 166 3.49 2.08 -4.96
N SER A 167 4.43 3.03 -5.12
CA SER A 167 4.15 4.46 -4.97
C SER A 167 3.06 4.94 -5.96
N ALA A 168 3.17 4.55 -7.23
CA ALA A 168 2.16 4.88 -8.24
C ALA A 168 0.78 4.31 -7.91
N ILE A 169 0.70 3.09 -7.38
CA ILE A 169 -0.55 2.47 -6.93
C ILE A 169 -1.18 3.26 -5.79
N PHE A 170 -0.40 3.66 -4.77
CA PHE A 170 -0.93 4.47 -3.67
C PHE A 170 -1.43 5.84 -4.14
N LEU A 171 -0.71 6.50 -5.05
CA LEU A 171 -1.18 7.76 -5.65
C LEU A 171 -2.47 7.58 -6.44
N LEU A 172 -2.61 6.48 -7.18
CA LEU A 172 -3.83 6.14 -7.90
C LEU A 172 -5.01 5.89 -6.95
N LEU A 173 -4.78 5.20 -5.83
CA LEU A 173 -5.81 4.98 -4.80
C LEU A 173 -6.29 6.29 -4.17
N ILE A 174 -5.38 7.23 -3.89
CA ILE A 174 -5.73 8.56 -3.39
C ILE A 174 -6.57 9.30 -4.43
N ALA A 175 -6.12 9.34 -5.69
CA ALA A 175 -6.86 10.00 -6.77
C ALA A 175 -8.28 9.41 -6.95
N LEU A 176 -8.42 8.10 -6.83
CA LEU A 176 -9.70 7.41 -6.95
C LEU A 176 -10.62 7.69 -5.76
N ALA A 177 -10.06 7.74 -4.54
CA ALA A 177 -10.79 8.15 -3.33
C ALA A 177 -11.30 9.60 -3.46
N ASP A 178 -10.44 10.51 -3.90
CA ASP A 178 -10.80 11.93 -4.09
C ASP A 178 -11.85 12.11 -5.19
N LEU A 179 -11.76 11.35 -6.28
CA LEU A 179 -12.78 11.33 -7.34
C LEU A 179 -14.15 10.89 -6.82
N VAL A 180 -14.19 9.86 -5.97
CA VAL A 180 -15.43 9.39 -5.33
C VAL A 180 -16.01 10.47 -4.42
N VAL A 181 -15.18 11.11 -3.60
CA VAL A 181 -15.59 12.22 -2.73
C VAL A 181 -16.12 13.39 -3.56
N PHE A 182 -15.43 13.76 -4.63
CA PHE A 182 -15.84 14.83 -5.53
C PHE A 182 -17.21 14.56 -6.17
N HIS A 183 -17.42 13.36 -6.72
CA HIS A 183 -18.72 12.96 -7.28
C HIS A 183 -19.82 12.94 -6.23
N TYR A 184 -19.50 12.48 -5.01
CA TYR A 184 -20.43 12.51 -3.89
C TYR A 184 -20.82 13.95 -3.55
N LEU A 185 -19.86 14.83 -3.26
CA LEU A 185 -20.11 16.24 -2.93
C LEU A 185 -20.86 16.98 -4.05
N ARG A 186 -20.54 16.72 -5.32
CA ARG A 186 -21.27 17.27 -6.47
C ARG A 186 -22.75 16.85 -6.46
N LYS A 187 -23.05 15.58 -6.17
CA LYS A 187 -24.44 15.09 -6.10
C LYS A 187 -25.24 15.73 -4.97
N TYR A 188 -24.61 16.06 -3.84
CA TYR A 188 -25.30 16.65 -2.68
C TYR A 188 -25.30 18.20 -2.64
N SER A 189 -24.44 18.87 -3.41
CA SER A 189 -24.43 20.35 -3.51
C SER A 189 -25.54 20.90 -4.41
N VAL A 190 -25.96 20.15 -5.44
CA VAL A 190 -27.02 20.55 -6.39
C VAL A 190 -28.43 20.63 -5.73
N GLY A 191 -28.60 20.12 -4.51
CA GLY A 191 -29.86 20.16 -3.76
C GLY A 191 -30.18 21.45 -3.01
N LYS A 192 -29.31 22.48 -3.07
CA LYS A 192 -29.57 23.80 -2.46
C LYS A 192 -29.98 24.81 -3.53
N GLN A 193 -31.18 24.70 -4.07
CA GLN A 193 -31.83 25.90 -4.61
C GLN A 193 -32.23 26.77 -3.40
N PRO A 194 -31.82 28.06 -3.34
CA PRO A 194 -32.39 28.96 -2.36
C PRO A 194 -33.89 29.00 -2.60
N ALA A 195 -34.67 28.62 -1.60
CA ALA A 195 -36.09 28.92 -1.59
C ALA A 195 -36.20 30.44 -1.78
N ASN A 196 -36.73 30.83 -2.92
CA ASN A 196 -37.01 32.21 -3.26
C ASN A 196 -37.77 32.82 -2.06
N PRO A 197 -37.22 33.79 -1.31
CA PRO A 197 -38.04 34.52 -0.36
C PRO A 197 -39.04 35.27 -1.23
N LEU A 198 -40.29 34.77 -1.27
CA LEU A 198 -41.39 35.48 -1.89
C LEU A 198 -41.43 36.87 -1.27
N VAL A 199 -40.99 37.82 -2.09
CA VAL A 199 -41.11 39.25 -1.87
C VAL A 199 -42.58 39.54 -1.63
N THR A 200 -42.79 40.24 -0.53
CA THR A 200 -44.01 40.90 -0.08
C THR A 200 -44.94 41.40 -1.19
N ARG A 201 -46.24 41.14 -1.02
CA ARG A 201 -47.24 42.19 -0.77
C ARG A 201 -48.54 41.58 -0.25
#